data_AF-A0A139NI53-F1
#
_entry.id   AF-A0A139NI53-F1
#
_cell.length_a   1.000
_cell.length_b   1.000
_cell.length_c   1.000
_cell.angle_alpha   90.00
_cell.angle_beta   90.00
_cell.angle_gamma   90.00
#
_symmetry.space_group_name_H-M   'P 1'
#
loop_
_entity.id
_entity.type
_entity.pdbx_description
1 polymer ?
#
loop_
_entity_poly.entity_id
_entity_poly.type
_entity_poly.pdbx_seq_one_letter_code
_entity_poly.pdbx_strand_id
1 'polypeptide(L)'
;MKLAKGYLLSGLVLSTVFVSSGVEAQESAKPVIQSLDGKAGRYQVSLPQQATVVGAQVAVWSKEDGQDDLVWQALDVSDTGNWERTIDLADHGSLSGHYISHVYVQLSDGRQIGYDLGETYFEATQPVISMDDASFTIQQTIRDKGVNYKTAVWSDANGQDDLHWYDGTSSVAVPLANHKDYGTYHLHTYVYRDNDLLAGYAQSQVVNPPQPQVTVSALKDTHYQLTISGVPSYVTKLSLPTWSQEQGQDDIIWYEAEPIDAHTYRLDLPIKNHRYVTGTYSSHLYLDSPLATTLGVGAIDFTVSPVTSYEPVTRTTQVVAEGQSLQAKVAETADSRYLTSVDFAIWSASDQSDLQWYGVKAQAGLAQVEKSLAQDIRQATTYHTHAYVTYSDGSQEGFILDDQTLQPRQDAATGAAPRITAYMGQTNTYPVGQCTWGVKNLAPWIPNYLGNANQWLTNAASLGFRVGTEPAVGAIAVWNHDGGGYGHVAYVTAVASTNRIKVQESNYAGNMTINDYRGWFDPTGPTWGGSVAYIYPN
;
A
#
# COMPACT_ATOMS: atom_id res chain seq x y z
N MET A 1 -63.99 -23.79 2.50
CA MET A 1 -64.76 -25.05 2.66
C MET A 1 -63.75 -26.17 2.88
N LYS A 2 -63.88 -26.96 3.98
CA LYS A 2 -62.90 -27.87 4.64
C LYS A 2 -61.70 -27.14 5.31
N LEU A 3 -61.74 -26.58 6.53
CA LEU A 3 -62.03 -27.03 7.92
C LEU A 3 -61.00 -27.98 8.58
N ALA A 4 -60.17 -27.45 9.49
CA ALA A 4 -59.80 -27.97 10.83
C ALA A 4 -58.83 -26.97 11.50
N LYS A 5 -59.27 -26.05 12.37
CA LYS A 5 -59.46 -26.13 13.84
C LYS A 5 -58.19 -26.53 14.62
N GLY A 6 -57.60 -25.54 15.29
CA GLY A 6 -56.65 -25.75 16.39
C GLY A 6 -57.36 -26.02 17.72
N TYR A 7 -56.63 -26.61 18.67
CA TYR A 7 -56.94 -26.62 20.10
C TYR A 7 -55.66 -26.77 20.92
N LEU A 8 -55.36 -25.75 21.74
CA LEU A 8 -54.77 -25.91 23.07
C LEU A 8 -55.82 -26.61 23.96
N LEU A 9 -55.41 -27.54 24.82
CA LEU A 9 -56.05 -27.69 26.13
C LEU A 9 -55.13 -28.41 27.13
N SER A 10 -54.88 -27.72 28.23
CA SER A 10 -54.40 -28.21 29.51
C SER A 10 -55.37 -29.24 30.11
N GLY A 11 -54.86 -30.37 30.60
CA GLY A 11 -55.61 -31.35 31.38
C GLY A 11 -54.94 -31.58 32.73
N LEU A 12 -55.48 -30.95 33.77
CA LEU A 12 -55.21 -31.26 35.17
C LEU A 12 -56.02 -32.52 35.53
N VAL A 13 -55.39 -33.62 35.93
CA VAL A 13 -56.08 -34.78 36.51
C VAL A 13 -55.63 -34.93 37.96
N LEU A 14 -56.55 -34.58 38.86
CA LEU A 14 -56.48 -34.86 40.29
C LEU A 14 -57.04 -36.28 40.50
N SER A 15 -56.24 -37.21 41.02
CA SER A 15 -56.72 -38.51 41.50
C SER A 15 -56.19 -38.75 42.91
N THR A 16 -57.12 -38.91 43.85
CA THR A 16 -56.86 -39.15 45.27
C THR A 16 -56.46 -40.60 45.53
N VAL A 17 -55.59 -40.74 46.52
CA VAL A 17 -54.91 -41.91 47.09
C VAL A 17 -55.75 -43.19 47.27
N PHE A 18 -55.18 -44.32 46.83
CA PHE A 18 -55.27 -45.59 47.57
C PHE A 18 -53.84 -46.00 47.99
N VAL A 19 -53.63 -46.10 49.31
CA VAL A 19 -52.43 -46.72 49.87
C VAL A 19 -52.66 -48.23 49.88
N SER A 20 -51.92 -48.95 49.05
CA SER A 20 -51.51 -50.32 49.34
C SER A 20 -49.99 -50.35 49.32
N SER A 21 -49.40 -50.66 50.47
CA SER A 21 -47.96 -50.83 50.67
C SER A 21 -47.44 -52.03 49.87
N GLY A 22 -47.16 -51.82 48.59
CA GLY A 22 -46.12 -52.52 47.86
C GLY A 22 -44.93 -51.56 47.77
N VAL A 23 -43.74 -52.04 48.11
CA VAL A 23 -42.51 -51.36 47.72
C VAL A 23 -42.43 -51.47 46.20
N GLU A 24 -43.06 -50.52 45.50
CA GLU A 24 -42.70 -50.24 44.11
C GLU A 24 -41.26 -49.73 44.16
N ALA A 25 -40.34 -50.50 43.60
CA ALA A 25 -39.04 -49.99 43.25
C ALA A 25 -39.28 -48.77 42.36
N GLN A 26 -38.99 -47.58 42.88
CA GLN A 26 -39.04 -46.34 42.12
C GLN A 26 -38.20 -46.56 40.86
N GLU A 27 -38.86 -46.64 39.70
CA GLU A 27 -38.19 -46.92 38.44
C GLU A 27 -37.13 -45.81 38.26
N SER A 28 -35.85 -46.20 38.20
CA SER A 28 -34.75 -45.26 38.04
C SER A 28 -35.01 -44.42 36.79
N ALA A 29 -34.95 -43.09 36.91
CA ALA A 29 -35.17 -42.21 35.78
C ALA A 29 -34.17 -42.54 34.66
N LYS A 30 -34.68 -42.80 33.45
CA LYS A 30 -33.85 -43.22 32.32
C LYS A 30 -33.30 -41.99 31.60
N PRO A 31 -32.13 -42.10 30.94
CA PRO A 31 -31.67 -41.03 30.05
C PRO A 31 -32.65 -40.87 28.89
N VAL A 32 -32.77 -39.63 28.41
CA VAL A 32 -33.67 -39.26 27.29
C VAL A 32 -32.95 -38.33 26.34
N ILE A 33 -33.36 -38.38 25.07
CA ILE A 33 -33.03 -37.34 24.09
C ILE A 33 -34.06 -36.22 24.24
N GLN A 34 -33.57 -35.01 24.48
CA GLN A 34 -34.35 -33.78 24.43
C GLN A 34 -34.03 -33.07 23.10
N SER A 35 -35.07 -32.69 22.36
CA SER A 35 -34.89 -31.99 21.10
C SER A 35 -34.44 -30.55 21.37
N LEU A 36 -33.28 -30.19 20.82
CA LEU A 36 -32.81 -28.81 20.80
C LEU A 36 -32.29 -28.47 19.40
N ASP A 37 -33.10 -27.73 18.65
CA ASP A 37 -32.83 -27.20 17.31
C ASP A 37 -32.31 -28.19 16.25
N GLY A 38 -33.24 -28.96 15.68
CA GLY A 38 -32.97 -29.85 14.55
C GLY A 38 -32.44 -29.16 13.28
N LYS A 39 -32.51 -27.82 13.17
CA LYS A 39 -31.93 -27.08 12.03
C LYS A 39 -30.45 -26.75 12.25
N ALA A 40 -30.01 -26.70 13.49
CA ALA A 40 -28.60 -26.50 13.86
C ALA A 40 -27.80 -27.80 13.89
N GLY A 41 -28.44 -28.96 13.65
CA GLY A 41 -27.80 -30.26 13.77
C GLY A 41 -27.42 -30.59 15.21
N ARG A 42 -28.21 -30.15 16.19
CA ARG A 42 -27.95 -30.38 17.62
C ARG A 42 -29.09 -31.13 18.26
N TYR A 43 -28.78 -31.82 19.35
CA TYR A 43 -29.75 -32.35 20.30
C TYR A 43 -29.10 -32.55 21.67
N GLN A 44 -29.91 -32.62 22.71
CA GLN A 44 -29.40 -32.81 24.06
C GLN A 44 -29.71 -34.23 24.54
N VAL A 45 -28.75 -34.86 25.19
CA VAL A 45 -28.97 -36.07 25.99
C VAL A 45 -28.99 -35.65 27.45
N SER A 46 -30.06 -36.00 28.16
CA SER A 46 -30.26 -35.64 29.57
C SER A 46 -30.62 -36.86 30.39
N LEU A 47 -29.99 -36.99 31.56
CA LEU A 47 -30.26 -38.01 32.56
C LEU A 47 -30.58 -37.30 33.89
N PRO A 48 -31.81 -37.45 34.41
CA PRO A 48 -32.20 -36.81 35.66
C PRO A 48 -31.31 -37.21 36.84
N GLN A 49 -31.09 -36.27 37.76
CA GLN A 49 -30.22 -36.47 38.92
C GLN A 49 -30.63 -37.69 39.75
N GLN A 50 -29.67 -38.57 40.04
CA GLN A 50 -29.87 -39.77 40.84
C GLN A 50 -28.67 -40.00 41.78
N ALA A 51 -28.94 -40.21 43.07
CA ALA A 51 -27.91 -40.34 44.12
C ALA A 51 -26.95 -41.52 43.91
N THR A 52 -27.34 -42.52 43.13
CA THR A 52 -26.54 -43.69 42.81
C THR A 52 -25.63 -43.51 41.60
N VAL A 53 -25.80 -42.45 40.80
CA VAL A 53 -25.02 -42.20 39.58
C VAL A 53 -23.77 -41.41 39.91
N VAL A 54 -22.61 -41.94 39.51
CA VAL A 54 -21.29 -41.30 39.72
C VAL A 54 -20.62 -40.86 38.41
N GLY A 55 -21.18 -41.25 37.27
CA GLY A 55 -20.70 -40.85 35.95
C GLY A 55 -21.67 -41.30 34.87
N ALA A 56 -21.71 -40.57 33.75
CA ALA A 56 -22.43 -40.99 32.56
C ALA A 56 -21.68 -40.56 31.30
N GLN A 57 -21.71 -41.40 30.27
CA GLN A 57 -21.17 -41.10 28.95
C GLN A 57 -22.18 -41.49 27.88
N VAL A 58 -22.16 -40.80 26.75
CA VAL A 58 -22.95 -41.12 25.57
C VAL A 58 -22.02 -41.46 24.40
N ALA A 59 -22.32 -42.57 23.73
CA ALA A 59 -21.75 -42.94 22.44
C ALA A 59 -22.75 -42.58 21.35
N VAL A 60 -22.31 -41.80 20.36
CA VAL A 60 -23.11 -41.40 19.20
C VAL A 60 -22.41 -41.80 17.91
N TRP A 61 -23.16 -42.28 16.93
CA TRP A 61 -22.67 -42.57 15.57
C TRP A 61 -23.79 -42.48 14.54
N SER A 62 -23.43 -42.23 13.28
CA SER A 62 -24.32 -42.26 12.13
C SER A 62 -24.68 -43.70 11.75
N LYS A 63 -25.92 -43.98 11.34
CA LYS A 63 -26.35 -45.35 11.03
C LYS A 63 -25.88 -45.84 9.66
N GLU A 64 -25.70 -44.95 8.69
CA GLU A 64 -25.55 -45.31 7.27
C GLU A 64 -24.33 -46.19 6.98
N ASP A 65 -23.26 -46.09 7.77
CA ASP A 65 -22.02 -46.86 7.57
C ASP A 65 -21.58 -47.67 8.81
N GLY A 66 -22.51 -47.87 9.76
CA GLY A 66 -22.21 -48.53 11.02
C GLY A 66 -21.53 -47.60 12.03
N GLN A 67 -20.66 -48.11 12.90
CA GLN A 67 -20.01 -47.30 13.96
C GLN A 67 -18.70 -46.63 13.48
N ASP A 68 -18.63 -46.21 12.22
CA ASP A 68 -17.40 -45.67 11.63
C ASP A 68 -17.06 -44.25 12.14
N ASP A 69 -18.06 -43.47 12.50
CA ASP A 69 -17.94 -42.13 13.08
C ASP A 69 -18.30 -42.08 14.57
N LEU A 70 -18.08 -43.18 15.30
CA LEU A 70 -18.47 -43.28 16.71
C LEU A 70 -17.67 -42.33 17.61
N VAL A 71 -18.38 -41.46 18.33
CA VAL A 71 -17.82 -40.50 19.29
C VAL A 71 -18.38 -40.76 20.70
N TRP A 72 -17.48 -40.86 21.68
CA TRP A 72 -17.82 -40.94 23.10
C TRP A 72 -17.69 -39.57 23.76
N GLN A 73 -18.72 -39.14 24.48
CA GLN A 73 -18.73 -37.88 25.20
C GLN A 73 -19.24 -38.06 26.63
N ALA A 74 -18.60 -37.40 27.61
CA ALA A 74 -19.05 -37.43 29.00
C ALA A 74 -20.22 -36.48 29.21
N LEU A 75 -21.22 -36.89 29.99
CA LEU A 75 -22.29 -35.99 30.43
C LEU A 75 -21.77 -35.15 31.62
N ASP A 76 -22.14 -33.88 31.63
CA ASP A 76 -21.78 -32.93 32.67
C ASP A 76 -22.98 -32.67 33.58
N VAL A 77 -22.74 -32.41 34.87
CA VAL A 77 -23.83 -32.04 35.79
C VAL A 77 -24.22 -30.58 35.54
N SER A 78 -25.44 -30.36 35.10
CA SER A 78 -26.05 -29.03 34.91
C SER A 78 -26.36 -28.34 36.24
N ASP A 79 -26.68 -27.05 36.18
CA ASP A 79 -27.09 -26.25 37.34
C ASP A 79 -28.35 -26.79 38.05
N THR A 80 -29.16 -27.57 37.33
CA THR A 80 -30.36 -28.23 37.87
C THR A 80 -30.07 -29.59 38.52
N GLY A 81 -28.81 -30.04 38.49
CA GLY A 81 -28.36 -31.33 39.01
C GLY A 81 -28.50 -32.50 38.03
N ASN A 82 -29.13 -32.30 36.88
CA ASN A 82 -29.22 -33.31 35.81
C ASN A 82 -27.88 -33.49 35.11
N TRP A 83 -27.60 -34.71 34.66
CA TRP A 83 -26.45 -35.01 33.80
C TRP A 83 -26.83 -34.75 32.35
N GLU A 84 -26.11 -33.88 31.65
CA GLU A 84 -26.47 -33.39 30.33
C GLU A 84 -25.27 -33.31 29.38
N ARG A 85 -25.52 -33.57 28.10
CA ARG A 85 -24.57 -33.33 27.01
C ARG A 85 -25.32 -32.82 25.80
N THR A 86 -24.84 -31.75 25.18
CA THR A 86 -25.27 -31.36 23.83
C THR A 86 -24.42 -32.12 22.82
N ILE A 87 -25.08 -32.82 21.90
CA ILE A 87 -24.48 -33.48 20.77
C ILE A 87 -24.59 -32.57 19.56
N ASP A 88 -23.49 -32.40 18.83
CA ASP A 88 -23.41 -31.61 17.62
C ASP A 88 -23.04 -32.52 16.44
N LEU A 89 -23.87 -32.52 15.40
CA LEU A 89 -23.62 -33.29 14.17
C LEU A 89 -22.33 -32.85 13.46
N ALA A 90 -21.77 -31.67 13.78
CA ALA A 90 -20.44 -31.28 13.32
C ALA A 90 -19.35 -32.30 13.72
N ASP A 91 -19.50 -32.96 14.88
CA ASP A 91 -18.60 -34.04 15.33
C ASP A 91 -18.72 -35.30 14.44
N HIS A 92 -19.80 -35.36 13.65
CA HIS A 92 -20.18 -36.47 12.78
C HIS A 92 -20.25 -36.05 11.30
N GLY A 93 -19.47 -35.04 10.91
CA GLY A 93 -19.34 -34.59 9.52
C GLY A 93 -20.53 -33.78 8.98
N SER A 94 -21.50 -33.43 9.83
CA SER A 94 -22.71 -32.66 9.51
C SER A 94 -23.57 -33.31 8.43
N LEU A 95 -23.74 -34.62 8.50
CA LEU A 95 -24.52 -35.39 7.54
C LEU A 95 -25.99 -35.49 7.96
N SER A 96 -26.89 -35.52 6.99
CA SER A 96 -28.28 -35.91 7.22
C SER A 96 -28.35 -37.43 7.45
N GLY A 97 -29.44 -37.90 8.04
CA GLY A 97 -29.66 -39.33 8.28
C GLY A 97 -29.99 -39.65 9.72
N HIS A 98 -29.95 -40.96 10.01
CA HIS A 98 -30.27 -41.50 11.33
C HIS A 98 -29.00 -41.59 12.18
N TYR A 99 -29.07 -41.10 13.41
CA TYR A 99 -28.02 -41.16 14.41
C TYR A 99 -28.47 -41.99 15.60
N ILE A 100 -27.63 -42.91 16.06
CA ILE A 100 -27.92 -43.77 17.21
C ILE A 100 -27.19 -43.22 18.43
N SER A 101 -27.86 -43.19 19.58
CA SER A 101 -27.27 -42.75 20.85
C SER A 101 -27.42 -43.82 21.92
N HIS A 102 -26.30 -44.26 22.49
CA HIS A 102 -26.28 -45.16 23.64
C HIS A 102 -25.67 -44.44 24.85
N VAL A 103 -26.35 -44.48 25.99
CA VAL A 103 -25.87 -43.89 27.24
C VAL A 103 -25.42 -44.97 28.20
N TYR A 104 -24.22 -44.81 28.75
CA TYR A 104 -23.61 -45.71 29.72
C TYR A 104 -23.47 -44.98 31.04
N VAL A 105 -24.19 -45.47 32.06
CA VAL A 105 -24.29 -44.88 33.39
C VAL A 105 -23.50 -45.71 34.38
N GLN A 106 -22.55 -45.08 35.05
CA GLN A 106 -21.74 -45.66 36.11
C GLN A 106 -22.41 -45.42 37.47
N LEU A 107 -22.63 -46.49 38.22
CA LEU A 107 -23.22 -46.44 39.55
C LEU A 107 -22.15 -46.48 40.65
N SER A 108 -22.50 -45.97 41.83
CA SER A 108 -21.64 -45.90 43.01
C SER A 108 -21.26 -47.29 43.58
N ASP A 109 -22.00 -48.34 43.23
CA ASP A 109 -21.70 -49.73 43.57
C ASP A 109 -20.73 -50.42 42.59
N GLY A 110 -20.22 -49.67 41.60
CA GLY A 110 -19.30 -50.14 40.58
C GLY A 110 -19.97 -50.75 39.34
N ARG A 111 -21.29 -50.91 39.31
CA ARG A 111 -22.01 -51.42 38.13
C ARG A 111 -22.14 -50.35 37.04
N GLN A 112 -22.19 -50.81 35.78
CA GLN A 112 -22.52 -49.98 34.63
C GLN A 112 -23.84 -50.42 34.01
N ILE A 113 -24.71 -49.46 33.66
CA ILE A 113 -25.98 -49.70 32.97
C ILE A 113 -25.93 -48.99 31.61
N GLY A 114 -26.21 -49.73 30.54
CA GLY A 114 -26.37 -49.18 29.18
C GLY A 114 -27.83 -48.95 28.84
N TYR A 115 -28.12 -47.82 28.20
CA TYR A 115 -29.43 -47.45 27.67
C TYR A 115 -29.29 -47.16 26.17
N ASP A 116 -30.05 -47.87 25.36
CA ASP A 116 -30.25 -47.54 23.94
C ASP A 116 -31.35 -46.48 23.87
N LEU A 117 -31.03 -45.28 23.39
CA LEU A 117 -31.97 -44.18 23.23
C LEU A 117 -32.65 -44.17 21.86
N GLY A 118 -32.31 -45.13 20.99
CA GLY A 118 -32.86 -45.25 19.64
C GLY A 118 -32.23 -44.28 18.65
N GLU A 119 -32.96 -44.08 17.55
CA GLU A 119 -32.52 -43.30 16.40
C GLU A 119 -33.10 -41.87 16.43
N THR A 120 -32.25 -40.88 16.18
CA THR A 120 -32.65 -39.50 15.89
C THR A 120 -32.38 -39.21 14.43
N TYR A 121 -33.39 -38.73 13.71
CA TYR A 121 -33.27 -38.41 12.29
C TYR A 121 -33.07 -36.91 12.07
N PHE A 122 -32.12 -36.55 11.21
CA PHE A 122 -31.87 -35.19 10.74
C PHE A 122 -32.05 -35.09 9.23
N GLU A 123 -32.85 -34.14 8.78
CA GLU A 123 -33.01 -33.81 7.37
C GLU A 123 -31.90 -32.88 6.90
N ALA A 124 -31.53 -32.98 5.61
CA ALA A 124 -30.67 -31.98 5.01
C ALA A 124 -31.32 -30.59 5.04
N THR A 125 -30.54 -29.58 5.35
CA THR A 125 -31.03 -28.20 5.48
C THR A 125 -30.96 -27.46 4.16
N GLN A 126 -31.91 -26.53 3.95
CA GLN A 126 -31.74 -25.49 2.94
C GLN A 126 -30.46 -24.68 3.24
N PRO A 127 -29.70 -24.24 2.21
CA PRO A 127 -28.55 -23.36 2.43
C PRO A 127 -28.93 -22.07 3.17
N VAL A 128 -28.10 -21.69 4.13
CA VAL A 128 -28.15 -20.41 4.83
C VAL A 128 -27.17 -19.47 4.16
N ILE A 129 -27.57 -18.20 4.00
CA ILE A 129 -26.71 -17.15 3.49
C ILE A 129 -26.24 -16.31 4.67
N SER A 130 -24.93 -16.17 4.80
CA SER A 130 -24.30 -15.20 5.72
C SER A 130 -23.45 -14.24 4.90
N MET A 131 -23.16 -13.07 5.46
CA MET A 131 -22.43 -12.02 4.77
C MET A 131 -21.32 -11.48 5.66
N ASP A 132 -20.12 -11.35 5.11
CA ASP A 132 -19.03 -10.57 5.67
C ASP A 132 -18.90 -9.25 4.90
N ASP A 133 -17.80 -8.50 5.09
CA ASP A 133 -17.65 -7.22 4.43
C ASP A 133 -17.38 -7.34 2.92
N ALA A 134 -16.76 -8.41 2.42
CA ALA A 134 -16.32 -8.53 1.02
C ALA A 134 -17.00 -9.65 0.21
N SER A 135 -17.76 -10.51 0.87
CA SER A 135 -18.40 -11.68 0.29
C SER A 135 -19.66 -12.08 1.04
N PHE A 136 -20.53 -12.87 0.40
CA PHE A 136 -21.51 -13.66 1.13
C PHE A 136 -21.20 -15.15 0.98
N THR A 137 -21.44 -15.89 2.05
CA THR A 137 -21.21 -17.33 2.15
C THR A 137 -22.55 -18.05 2.07
N ILE A 138 -22.61 -19.06 1.22
CA ILE A 138 -23.73 -19.98 1.08
C ILE A 138 -23.33 -21.29 1.75
N GLN A 139 -23.97 -21.63 2.86
CA GLN A 139 -23.59 -22.78 3.68
C GLN A 139 -24.77 -23.72 3.90
N GLN A 140 -24.56 -25.02 3.67
CA GLN A 140 -25.47 -26.03 4.20
C GLN A 140 -25.01 -26.47 5.59
N THR A 141 -25.90 -26.32 6.58
CA THR A 141 -25.61 -26.73 7.96
C THR A 141 -25.61 -28.24 8.09
N ILE A 142 -26.59 -28.92 7.51
CA ILE A 142 -26.69 -30.38 7.43
C ILE A 142 -26.81 -30.75 5.95
N ARG A 143 -25.93 -31.63 5.47
CA ARG A 143 -25.89 -32.04 4.06
C ARG A 143 -26.10 -33.54 3.90
N ASP A 144 -26.66 -33.92 2.77
CA ASP A 144 -26.69 -35.32 2.39
C ASP A 144 -25.27 -35.86 2.09
N LYS A 145 -25.01 -37.14 2.37
CA LYS A 145 -23.73 -37.76 2.01
C LYS A 145 -23.55 -37.79 0.49
N GLY A 146 -22.33 -37.47 0.04
CA GLY A 146 -21.92 -37.56 -1.37
C GLY A 146 -22.54 -36.52 -2.31
N VAL A 147 -23.14 -35.45 -1.79
CA VAL A 147 -23.71 -34.39 -2.64
C VAL A 147 -22.72 -33.27 -2.91
N ASN A 148 -22.87 -32.63 -4.08
CA ASN A 148 -22.20 -31.39 -4.45
C ASN A 148 -23.24 -30.30 -4.75
N TYR A 149 -22.83 -29.04 -4.69
CA TYR A 149 -23.68 -27.90 -5.02
C TYR A 149 -23.11 -27.09 -6.16
N LYS A 150 -24.02 -26.52 -6.94
CA LYS A 150 -23.72 -25.39 -7.82
C LYS A 150 -24.69 -24.27 -7.55
N THR A 151 -24.18 -23.06 -7.35
CA THR A 151 -25.00 -21.87 -7.16
C THR A 151 -24.76 -20.90 -8.29
N ALA A 152 -25.83 -20.55 -9.03
CA ALA A 152 -25.83 -19.38 -9.91
C ALA A 152 -26.17 -18.14 -9.10
N VAL A 153 -25.34 -17.11 -9.23
CA VAL A 153 -25.51 -15.84 -8.51
C VAL A 153 -25.40 -14.67 -9.48
N TRP A 154 -26.32 -13.73 -9.39
CA TRP A 154 -26.32 -12.49 -10.16
C TRP A 154 -27.05 -11.38 -9.38
N SER A 155 -26.74 -10.12 -9.68
CA SER A 155 -27.46 -8.97 -9.15
C SER A 155 -28.69 -8.66 -10.02
N ASP A 156 -29.77 -8.19 -9.43
CA ASP A 156 -31.03 -7.86 -10.14
C ASP A 156 -30.86 -6.67 -11.11
N ALA A 157 -29.87 -5.82 -10.83
CA ALA A 157 -29.51 -4.69 -11.68
C ALA A 157 -29.13 -5.20 -13.08
N ASN A 158 -29.68 -4.57 -14.12
CA ASN A 158 -29.40 -4.90 -15.52
C ASN A 158 -29.65 -6.37 -15.93
N GLY A 159 -30.40 -7.14 -15.13
CA GLY A 159 -30.78 -8.51 -15.45
C GLY A 159 -29.82 -9.57 -14.90
N GLN A 160 -29.09 -10.28 -15.76
CA GLN A 160 -28.13 -11.34 -15.40
C GLN A 160 -26.75 -11.06 -16.01
N ASP A 161 -26.40 -9.79 -16.18
CA ASP A 161 -25.18 -9.39 -16.89
C ASP A 161 -23.90 -9.63 -16.07
N ASP A 162 -24.04 -9.96 -14.78
CA ASP A 162 -22.99 -10.35 -13.84
C ASP A 162 -23.19 -11.76 -13.26
N LEU A 163 -23.88 -12.64 -13.99
CA LEU A 163 -24.10 -14.02 -13.55
C LEU A 163 -22.79 -14.82 -13.45
N HIS A 164 -22.53 -15.36 -12.26
CA HIS A 164 -21.43 -16.27 -11.96
C HIS A 164 -21.92 -17.57 -11.33
N TRP A 165 -21.26 -18.68 -11.69
CA TRP A 165 -21.49 -19.99 -11.09
C TRP A 165 -20.41 -20.30 -10.05
N TYR A 166 -20.85 -20.82 -8.92
CA TYR A 166 -20.00 -21.19 -7.78
C TYR A 166 -20.23 -22.64 -7.40
N ASP A 167 -19.18 -23.45 -7.42
CA ASP A 167 -19.21 -24.84 -6.99
C ASP A 167 -18.85 -24.97 -5.50
N GLY A 168 -19.53 -25.86 -4.77
CA GLY A 168 -19.25 -26.13 -3.35
C GLY A 168 -19.64 -27.54 -2.91
N THR A 169 -19.19 -27.93 -1.72
CA THR A 169 -19.44 -29.27 -1.12
C THR A 169 -20.08 -29.22 0.26
N SER A 170 -19.82 -28.18 1.06
CA SER A 170 -20.53 -27.83 2.31
C SER A 170 -20.80 -26.33 2.44
N SER A 171 -19.91 -25.52 1.88
CA SER A 171 -19.98 -24.08 1.86
C SER A 171 -19.32 -23.52 0.59
N VAL A 172 -19.75 -22.36 0.13
CA VAL A 172 -19.08 -21.60 -0.93
C VAL A 172 -19.17 -20.10 -0.66
N ALA A 173 -18.04 -19.41 -0.82
CA ALA A 173 -17.97 -17.95 -0.74
C ALA A 173 -18.23 -17.33 -2.12
N VAL A 174 -18.98 -16.25 -2.13
CA VAL A 174 -19.31 -15.45 -3.31
C VAL A 174 -18.68 -14.07 -3.14
N PRO A 175 -17.50 -13.82 -3.72
CA PRO A 175 -16.84 -12.52 -3.62
C PRO A 175 -17.65 -11.44 -4.33
N LEU A 176 -17.91 -10.33 -3.64
CA LEU A 176 -18.57 -9.16 -4.25
C LEU A 176 -17.74 -8.58 -5.40
N ALA A 177 -16.43 -8.78 -5.39
CA ALA A 177 -15.52 -8.35 -6.46
C ALA A 177 -15.81 -8.99 -7.83
N ASN A 178 -16.57 -10.09 -7.87
CA ASN A 178 -16.99 -10.72 -9.12
C ASN A 178 -18.31 -10.16 -9.66
N HIS A 179 -18.96 -9.27 -8.93
CA HIS A 179 -20.26 -8.73 -9.27
C HIS A 179 -20.18 -7.21 -9.49
N LYS A 180 -21.24 -6.61 -10.03
CA LYS A 180 -21.17 -5.26 -10.59
C LYS A 180 -22.00 -4.21 -9.88
N ASP A 181 -22.97 -4.63 -9.06
CA ASP A 181 -23.98 -3.71 -8.56
C ASP A 181 -24.31 -3.94 -7.08
N TYR A 182 -24.69 -2.87 -6.41
CA TYR A 182 -25.43 -2.95 -5.15
C TYR A 182 -26.90 -3.28 -5.43
N GLY A 183 -27.58 -3.89 -4.45
CA GLY A 183 -29.02 -4.18 -4.52
C GLY A 183 -29.33 -5.63 -4.21
N THR A 184 -30.42 -6.14 -4.81
CA THR A 184 -30.85 -7.52 -4.58
C THR A 184 -30.04 -8.47 -5.47
N TYR A 185 -29.47 -9.49 -4.86
CA TYR A 185 -28.82 -10.62 -5.52
C TYR A 185 -29.75 -11.81 -5.49
N HIS A 186 -29.79 -12.56 -6.58
CA HIS A 186 -30.51 -13.82 -6.69
C HIS A 186 -29.53 -14.98 -6.61
N LEU A 187 -29.87 -15.99 -5.82
CA LEU A 187 -29.02 -17.14 -5.55
C LEU A 187 -29.83 -18.41 -5.83
N HIS A 188 -29.49 -19.10 -6.90
CA HIS A 188 -30.13 -20.36 -7.29
C HIS A 188 -29.15 -21.51 -7.06
N THR A 189 -29.38 -22.26 -5.97
CA THR A 189 -28.54 -23.39 -5.56
C THR A 189 -29.14 -24.71 -6.03
N TYR A 190 -28.35 -25.52 -6.71
CA TYR A 190 -28.70 -26.84 -7.21
C TYR A 190 -27.84 -27.90 -6.53
N VAL A 191 -28.48 -28.95 -6.00
CA VAL A 191 -27.80 -30.04 -5.27
C VAL A 191 -27.80 -31.29 -6.14
N TYR A 192 -26.62 -31.89 -6.32
CA TYR A 192 -26.42 -33.05 -7.19
C TYR A 192 -25.80 -34.22 -6.44
N ARG A 193 -26.17 -35.44 -6.83
CA ARG A 193 -25.45 -36.69 -6.49
C ARG A 193 -25.28 -37.49 -7.77
N ASP A 194 -24.06 -37.91 -8.08
CA ASP A 194 -23.76 -38.70 -9.30
C ASP A 194 -24.35 -38.11 -10.60
N ASN A 195 -24.39 -36.77 -10.69
CA ASN A 195 -25.01 -35.95 -11.74
C ASN A 195 -26.55 -35.89 -11.76
N ASP A 196 -27.23 -36.59 -10.87
CA ASP A 196 -28.68 -36.46 -10.68
C ASP A 196 -29.00 -35.24 -9.81
N LEU A 197 -29.91 -34.38 -10.30
CA LEU A 197 -30.41 -33.23 -9.56
C LEU A 197 -31.36 -33.70 -8.45
N LEU A 198 -30.99 -33.47 -7.19
CA LEU A 198 -31.78 -33.85 -6.02
C LEU A 198 -32.72 -32.74 -5.57
N ALA A 199 -32.22 -31.50 -5.54
CA ALA A 199 -32.95 -30.35 -5.02
C ALA A 199 -32.51 -29.03 -5.67
N GLY A 200 -33.40 -28.05 -5.66
CA GLY A 200 -33.14 -26.68 -6.08
C GLY A 200 -33.71 -25.68 -5.08
N TYR A 201 -32.92 -24.66 -4.72
CA TYR A 201 -33.30 -23.59 -3.80
C TYR A 201 -33.12 -22.24 -4.49
N ALA A 202 -34.14 -21.38 -4.39
CA ALA A 202 -34.07 -19.99 -4.85
C ALA A 202 -34.13 -19.08 -3.62
N GLN A 203 -33.10 -18.25 -3.45
CA GLN A 203 -32.97 -17.29 -2.37
C GLN A 203 -32.54 -15.94 -2.91
N SER A 204 -32.68 -14.91 -2.10
CA SER A 204 -32.24 -13.56 -2.43
C SER A 204 -31.50 -12.94 -1.25
N GLN A 205 -30.47 -12.15 -1.55
CA GLN A 205 -29.67 -11.41 -0.56
C GLN A 205 -29.57 -9.95 -0.99
N VAL A 206 -29.75 -9.00 -0.07
CA VAL A 206 -29.57 -7.57 -0.38
C VAL A 206 -28.16 -7.14 0.02
N VAL A 207 -27.44 -6.53 -0.91
CA VAL A 207 -26.13 -5.90 -0.71
C VAL A 207 -26.31 -4.39 -0.78
N ASN A 208 -26.29 -3.73 0.38
CA ASN A 208 -26.50 -2.29 0.45
C ASN A 208 -25.19 -1.52 0.21
N PRO A 209 -25.25 -0.32 -0.38
CA PRO A 209 -24.14 0.63 -0.34
C PRO A 209 -23.64 0.83 1.10
N PRO A 210 -22.33 0.90 1.33
CA PRO A 210 -21.81 1.14 2.67
C PRO A 210 -22.12 2.57 3.12
N GLN A 211 -22.16 2.77 4.44
CA GLN A 211 -22.35 4.07 5.06
C GLN A 211 -21.16 4.38 5.99
N PRO A 212 -19.97 4.69 5.44
CA PRO A 212 -18.83 5.07 6.26
C PRO A 212 -19.14 6.33 7.07
N GLN A 213 -18.57 6.42 8.27
CA GLN A 213 -18.70 7.63 9.09
C GLN A 213 -17.52 8.56 8.83
N VAL A 214 -17.82 9.85 8.65
CA VAL A 214 -16.80 10.90 8.53
C VAL A 214 -16.83 11.75 9.79
N THR A 215 -15.65 11.96 10.37
CA THR A 215 -15.45 12.88 11.49
C THR A 215 -14.38 13.91 11.13
N VAL A 216 -14.48 15.11 11.70
CA VAL A 216 -13.54 16.21 11.45
C VAL A 216 -12.88 16.60 12.76
N SER A 217 -11.56 16.75 12.73
CA SER A 217 -10.77 17.29 13.85
C SER A 217 -9.96 18.49 13.38
N ALA A 218 -10.08 19.61 14.09
CA ALA A 218 -9.19 20.75 13.90
C ALA A 218 -7.85 20.46 14.59
N LEU A 219 -6.80 20.18 13.81
CA LEU A 219 -5.46 20.00 14.36
C LEU A 219 -4.86 21.36 14.72
N LYS A 220 -5.09 22.35 13.85
CA LYS A 220 -4.75 23.77 13.99
C LYS A 220 -5.81 24.59 13.24
N ASP A 221 -5.82 25.91 13.41
CA ASP A 221 -6.68 26.80 12.62
C ASP A 221 -6.34 26.79 11.11
N THR A 222 -5.13 26.41 10.74
CA THR A 222 -4.64 26.24 9.36
C THR A 222 -4.80 24.84 8.78
N HIS A 223 -5.09 23.83 9.61
CA HIS A 223 -5.02 22.42 9.23
C HIS A 223 -6.08 21.57 9.92
N TYR A 224 -6.93 20.92 9.12
CA TYR A 224 -7.99 20.04 9.59
C TYR A 224 -7.69 18.61 9.13
N GLN A 225 -8.25 17.64 9.84
CA GLN A 225 -8.16 16.25 9.48
C GLN A 225 -9.56 15.64 9.43
N LEU A 226 -9.86 14.96 8.33
CA LEU A 226 -11.06 14.16 8.18
C LEU A 226 -10.67 12.69 8.37
N THR A 227 -11.39 11.99 9.24
CA THR A 227 -11.22 10.56 9.47
C THR A 227 -12.48 9.84 9.03
N ILE A 228 -12.32 8.88 8.12
CA ILE A 228 -13.38 8.07 7.55
C ILE A 228 -13.26 6.65 8.12
N SER A 229 -14.28 6.16 8.81
CA SER A 229 -14.28 4.83 9.45
C SER A 229 -15.45 3.97 8.98
N GLY A 230 -15.32 2.65 9.15
CA GLY A 230 -16.33 1.70 8.70
C GLY A 230 -16.34 1.52 7.18
N VAL A 231 -15.18 1.70 6.54
CA VAL A 231 -15.00 1.51 5.10
C VAL A 231 -14.80 0.02 4.83
N PRO A 232 -15.64 -0.63 4.01
CA PRO A 232 -15.46 -2.05 3.69
C PRO A 232 -14.16 -2.33 2.93
N SER A 233 -13.58 -3.51 3.13
CA SER A 233 -12.30 -3.90 2.51
C SER A 233 -12.30 -3.99 0.97
N TYR A 234 -13.47 -4.09 0.35
CA TYR A 234 -13.61 -4.14 -1.12
C TYR A 234 -13.65 -2.74 -1.77
N VAL A 235 -13.63 -1.65 -0.98
CA VAL A 235 -13.53 -0.28 -1.50
C VAL A 235 -12.10 -0.03 -1.98
N THR A 236 -11.95 0.49 -3.20
CA THR A 236 -10.64 0.68 -3.84
C THR A 236 -10.15 2.12 -3.79
N LYS A 237 -11.06 3.09 -3.64
CA LYS A 237 -10.72 4.53 -3.57
C LYS A 237 -11.77 5.29 -2.79
N LEU A 238 -11.34 6.29 -2.03
CA LEU A 238 -12.21 7.29 -1.40
C LEU A 238 -11.82 8.68 -1.90
N SER A 239 -12.81 9.41 -2.40
CA SER A 239 -12.66 10.79 -2.88
C SER A 239 -13.53 11.74 -2.08
N LEU A 240 -12.94 12.82 -1.60
CA LEU A 240 -13.59 13.84 -0.81
C LEU A 240 -13.48 15.19 -1.52
N PRO A 241 -14.44 15.57 -2.37
CA PRO A 241 -14.55 16.95 -2.80
C PRO A 241 -14.93 17.81 -1.60
N THR A 242 -14.07 18.78 -1.32
CA THR A 242 -14.20 19.72 -0.20
C THR A 242 -14.17 21.15 -0.72
N TRP A 243 -15.01 22.02 -0.17
CA TRP A 243 -15.09 23.44 -0.55
C TRP A 243 -15.62 24.30 0.60
N SER A 244 -15.38 25.61 0.52
CA SER A 244 -15.98 26.60 1.41
C SER A 244 -17.35 27.04 0.88
N GLN A 245 -18.36 27.20 1.73
CA GLN A 245 -19.69 27.63 1.30
C GLN A 245 -19.81 29.14 1.03
N GLU A 246 -18.78 29.93 1.36
CA GLU A 246 -18.81 31.41 1.31
C GLU A 246 -19.11 31.97 -0.09
N GLN A 247 -18.64 31.30 -1.15
CA GLN A 247 -18.87 31.69 -2.55
C GLN A 247 -19.38 30.53 -3.42
N GLY A 248 -20.09 29.58 -2.81
CA GLY A 248 -20.63 28.42 -3.49
C GLY A 248 -19.63 27.26 -3.52
N GLN A 249 -19.21 26.80 -4.71
CA GLN A 249 -18.21 25.74 -4.89
C GLN A 249 -17.02 26.26 -5.72
N ASP A 250 -16.67 27.54 -5.58
CA ASP A 250 -15.63 28.19 -6.40
C ASP A 250 -14.20 27.72 -6.06
N ASP A 251 -14.03 27.15 -4.87
CA ASP A 251 -12.77 26.62 -4.35
C ASP A 251 -12.78 25.10 -4.14
N ILE A 252 -13.67 24.37 -4.81
CA ILE A 252 -13.76 22.92 -4.69
C ILE A 252 -12.47 22.21 -5.13
N ILE A 253 -11.96 21.35 -4.24
CA ILE A 253 -10.80 20.50 -4.51
C ILE A 253 -11.20 19.06 -4.21
N TRP A 254 -10.89 18.16 -5.15
CA TRP A 254 -11.09 16.73 -4.98
C TRP A 254 -9.86 16.11 -4.33
N TYR A 255 -9.99 15.73 -3.08
CA TYR A 255 -8.95 15.02 -2.35
C TYR A 255 -9.16 13.52 -2.43
N GLU A 256 -8.06 12.76 -2.40
CA GLU A 256 -8.08 11.32 -2.20
C GLU A 256 -7.66 11.03 -0.75
N ALA A 257 -8.41 10.19 -0.05
CA ALA A 257 -8.07 9.83 1.33
C ALA A 257 -6.96 8.76 1.36
N GLU A 258 -6.05 8.88 2.32
CA GLU A 258 -4.98 7.92 2.56
C GLU A 258 -5.44 6.85 3.56
N PRO A 259 -5.13 5.56 3.36
CA PRO A 259 -5.45 4.52 4.33
C PRO A 259 -4.64 4.70 5.62
N ILE A 260 -5.31 4.59 6.77
CA ILE A 260 -4.66 4.40 8.08
C ILE A 260 -4.53 2.90 8.35
N ASP A 261 -5.61 2.17 8.13
CA ASP A 261 -5.71 0.72 8.28
C ASP A 261 -6.76 0.15 7.27
N ALA A 262 -7.13 -1.13 7.43
CA ALA A 262 -8.03 -1.81 6.49
C ALA A 262 -9.44 -1.19 6.40
N HIS A 263 -9.92 -0.52 7.45
CA HIS A 263 -11.30 -0.01 7.54
C HIS A 263 -11.38 1.49 7.87
N THR A 264 -10.22 2.16 7.94
CA THR A 264 -10.09 3.57 8.34
C THR A 264 -9.16 4.34 7.41
N TYR A 265 -9.59 5.51 6.98
CA TYR A 265 -8.87 6.42 6.08
C TYR A 265 -8.78 7.83 6.67
N ARG A 266 -7.81 8.61 6.17
CA ARG A 266 -7.52 9.97 6.60
C ARG A 266 -7.42 10.90 5.40
N LEU A 267 -7.95 12.11 5.55
CA LEU A 267 -7.62 13.23 4.70
C LEU A 267 -7.03 14.34 5.56
N ASP A 268 -5.78 14.70 5.28
CA ASP A 268 -5.19 15.94 5.80
C ASP A 268 -5.60 17.10 4.89
N LEU A 269 -6.23 18.11 5.48
CA LEU A 269 -6.83 19.25 4.79
C LEU A 269 -6.17 20.56 5.23
N PRO A 270 -5.11 21.00 4.52
CA PRO A 270 -4.57 22.34 4.67
C PRO A 270 -5.56 23.37 4.14
N ILE A 271 -6.01 24.30 4.99
CA ILE A 271 -6.93 25.38 4.58
C ILE A 271 -6.25 26.36 3.62
N LYS A 272 -4.91 26.33 3.56
CA LYS A 272 -4.15 27.00 2.51
C LYS A 272 -4.58 26.58 1.11
N ASN A 273 -5.01 25.35 0.87
CA ASN A 273 -5.48 24.97 -0.47
C ASN A 273 -6.78 25.71 -0.84
N HIS A 274 -7.54 26.12 0.17
CA HIS A 274 -8.78 26.90 0.11
C HIS A 274 -8.55 28.38 0.41
N ARG A 275 -7.32 28.89 0.19
CA ARG A 275 -6.98 30.32 0.34
C ARG A 275 -7.27 30.90 1.73
N TYR A 276 -7.26 30.05 2.76
CA TYR A 276 -7.60 30.45 4.13
C TYR A 276 -9.00 31.06 4.27
N VAL A 277 -9.94 30.71 3.37
CA VAL A 277 -11.35 31.10 3.52
C VAL A 277 -11.88 30.54 4.84
N THR A 278 -12.53 31.38 5.64
CA THR A 278 -13.14 31.00 6.92
C THR A 278 -14.62 30.75 6.74
N GLY A 279 -15.27 30.06 7.67
CA GLY A 279 -16.72 29.85 7.65
C GLY A 279 -17.08 28.38 7.50
N THR A 280 -18.25 28.09 6.95
CA THR A 280 -18.73 26.71 6.79
C THR A 280 -18.11 26.07 5.55
N TYR A 281 -17.56 24.88 5.74
CA TYR A 281 -17.04 24.01 4.69
C TYR A 281 -17.96 22.80 4.54
N SER A 282 -18.07 22.30 3.31
CA SER A 282 -18.72 21.04 3.00
C SER A 282 -17.70 20.07 2.43
N SER A 283 -17.77 18.82 2.85
CA SER A 283 -17.04 17.72 2.23
C SER A 283 -17.99 16.58 1.95
N HIS A 284 -18.12 16.20 0.67
CA HIS A 284 -18.85 14.99 0.32
C HIS A 284 -17.89 13.80 0.33
N LEU A 285 -18.42 12.58 0.42
CA LEU A 285 -17.66 11.34 0.38
C LEU A 285 -18.16 10.49 -0.78
N TYR A 286 -17.26 10.19 -1.70
CA TYR A 286 -17.46 9.26 -2.80
C TYR A 286 -16.52 8.08 -2.66
N LEU A 287 -16.98 6.90 -3.08
CA LEU A 287 -16.15 5.70 -3.16
C LEU A 287 -16.16 5.09 -4.56
N ASP A 288 -15.08 4.40 -4.89
CA ASP A 288 -15.03 3.44 -5.98
C ASP A 288 -14.89 2.03 -5.40
N SER A 289 -15.58 1.07 -6.01
CA SER A 289 -15.51 -0.35 -5.67
C SER A 289 -15.85 -1.21 -6.89
N PRO A 290 -15.71 -2.55 -6.83
CA PRO A 290 -16.20 -3.42 -7.89
C PRO A 290 -17.70 -3.27 -8.19
N LEU A 291 -18.48 -2.80 -7.21
CA LEU A 291 -19.94 -2.70 -7.29
C LEU A 291 -20.46 -1.32 -7.74
N ALA A 292 -19.59 -0.31 -7.79
CA ALA A 292 -19.95 1.01 -8.27
C ALA A 292 -18.71 1.87 -8.50
N THR A 293 -18.76 2.69 -9.56
CA THR A 293 -17.81 3.77 -9.77
C THR A 293 -18.39 5.08 -9.28
N THR A 294 -17.67 5.77 -8.40
CA THR A 294 -17.98 7.12 -7.91
C THR A 294 -19.36 7.20 -7.27
N LEU A 295 -19.60 6.34 -6.28
CA LEU A 295 -20.84 6.32 -5.51
C LEU A 295 -20.75 7.31 -4.35
N GLY A 296 -21.68 8.27 -4.30
CA GLY A 296 -21.83 9.17 -3.16
C GLY A 296 -22.41 8.43 -1.95
N VAL A 297 -21.67 8.40 -0.84
CA VAL A 297 -22.02 7.62 0.36
C VAL A 297 -22.12 8.44 1.64
N GLY A 298 -21.79 9.73 1.58
CA GLY A 298 -21.92 10.62 2.73
C GLY A 298 -21.55 12.06 2.44
N ALA A 299 -21.81 12.91 3.41
CA ALA A 299 -21.38 14.30 3.43
C ALA A 299 -21.24 14.78 4.87
N ILE A 300 -20.37 15.76 5.10
CA ILE A 300 -20.21 16.44 6.38
C ILE A 300 -19.97 17.93 6.16
N ASP A 301 -20.57 18.73 7.02
CA ASP A 301 -20.29 20.16 7.14
C ASP A 301 -19.48 20.43 8.41
N PHE A 302 -18.53 21.34 8.34
CA PHE A 302 -17.72 21.76 9.49
C PHE A 302 -17.32 23.23 9.38
N THR A 303 -16.94 23.85 10.49
CA THR A 303 -16.59 25.28 10.53
C THR A 303 -15.08 25.47 10.62
N VAL A 304 -14.53 26.26 9.69
CA VAL A 304 -13.14 26.72 9.72
C VAL A 304 -13.06 28.09 10.39
N SER A 305 -12.27 28.16 11.46
CA SER A 305 -12.05 29.38 12.23
C SER A 305 -10.98 30.29 11.58
N PRO A 306 -10.98 31.62 11.86
CA PRO A 306 -9.92 32.52 11.44
C PRO A 306 -8.53 32.09 11.94
N VAL A 307 -7.53 32.18 11.07
CA VAL A 307 -6.15 31.86 11.40
C VAL A 307 -5.58 32.89 12.37
N THR A 308 -5.09 32.41 13.50
CA THR A 308 -4.44 33.18 14.57
C THR A 308 -2.92 33.14 14.44
N SER A 309 -2.35 32.05 13.89
CA SER A 309 -0.91 31.90 13.67
C SER A 309 -0.62 30.99 12.48
N TYR A 310 0.38 31.37 11.68
CA TYR A 310 0.89 30.55 10.58
C TYR A 310 2.20 29.85 10.97
N GLU A 311 2.44 28.67 10.43
CA GLU A 311 3.76 28.05 10.52
C GLU A 311 4.77 28.87 9.69
N PRO A 312 6.04 28.95 10.14
CA PRO A 312 7.05 29.65 9.36
C PRO A 312 7.35 28.89 8.06
N VAL A 313 7.82 29.63 7.06
CA VAL A 313 8.39 29.06 5.84
C VAL A 313 9.62 28.18 6.15
N THR A 314 9.86 27.19 5.30
CA THR A 314 11.14 26.45 5.32
C THR A 314 12.24 27.31 4.73
N ARG A 315 13.44 27.21 5.29
CA ARG A 315 14.60 28.04 4.92
C ARG A 315 15.83 27.15 4.92
N THR A 316 16.58 27.15 3.83
CA THR A 316 17.82 26.38 3.73
C THR A 316 18.89 27.20 3.01
N THR A 317 20.10 27.20 3.54
CA THR A 317 21.30 27.62 2.82
C THR A 317 22.24 26.44 2.75
N GLN A 318 22.78 26.18 1.57
CA GLN A 318 23.70 25.07 1.36
C GLN A 318 24.68 25.40 0.23
N VAL A 319 25.87 24.81 0.32
CA VAL A 319 26.85 24.88 -0.76
C VAL A 319 26.53 23.77 -1.76
N VAL A 320 26.35 24.15 -3.03
CA VAL A 320 25.99 23.28 -4.14
C VAL A 320 27.08 23.28 -5.21
N ALA A 321 26.89 22.48 -6.27
CA ALA A 321 27.81 22.40 -7.41
C ALA A 321 29.26 22.11 -6.99
N GLU A 322 29.47 21.09 -6.14
CA GLU A 322 30.80 20.69 -5.65
C GLU A 322 31.61 21.83 -4.98
N GLY A 323 30.95 22.75 -4.28
CA GLY A 323 31.64 23.86 -3.63
C GLY A 323 31.71 25.15 -4.46
N GLN A 324 31.09 25.18 -5.64
CA GLN A 324 31.22 26.30 -6.57
C GLN A 324 30.14 27.37 -6.41
N SER A 325 29.02 27.06 -5.75
CA SER A 325 27.93 28.02 -5.55
C SER A 325 27.28 27.85 -4.19
N LEU A 326 26.81 28.95 -3.63
CA LEU A 326 25.97 28.98 -2.44
C LEU A 326 24.52 29.12 -2.87
N GLN A 327 23.69 28.15 -2.54
CA GLN A 327 22.25 28.19 -2.78
C GLN A 327 21.52 28.60 -1.50
N ALA A 328 20.68 29.61 -1.59
CA ALA A 328 19.74 29.99 -0.54
C ALA A 328 18.31 29.79 -1.04
N LYS A 329 17.46 29.18 -0.21
CA LYS A 329 16.09 28.79 -0.57
C LYS A 329 15.14 29.09 0.57
N VAL A 330 13.98 29.63 0.22
CA VAL A 330 12.81 29.79 1.09
C VAL A 330 11.62 29.15 0.39
N ALA A 331 10.91 28.26 1.08
CA ALA A 331 9.73 27.61 0.52
C ALA A 331 8.58 27.57 1.51
N GLU A 332 7.37 27.76 0.97
CA GLU A 332 6.11 27.62 1.67
C GLU A 332 5.93 26.21 2.28
N THR A 333 5.32 26.15 3.46
CA THR A 333 4.71 24.94 4.03
C THR A 333 3.20 24.92 3.78
N ALA A 334 2.56 23.79 4.08
CA ALA A 334 1.10 23.63 4.05
C ALA A 334 0.36 24.64 4.95
N ASP A 335 1.01 25.10 6.03
CA ASP A 335 0.41 25.95 7.07
C ASP A 335 1.00 27.37 7.12
N SER A 336 1.90 27.70 6.19
CA SER A 336 2.52 29.03 6.08
C SER A 336 1.72 29.97 5.19
N ARG A 337 1.85 31.28 5.42
CA ARG A 337 1.37 32.31 4.49
C ARG A 337 1.90 32.10 3.06
N TYR A 338 1.19 32.63 2.07
CA TYR A 338 1.68 32.61 0.70
C TYR A 338 2.83 33.59 0.50
N LEU A 339 3.84 33.12 -0.22
CA LEU A 339 5.08 33.81 -0.52
C LEU A 339 4.90 34.65 -1.80
N THR A 340 5.26 35.93 -1.73
CA THR A 340 5.27 36.82 -2.90
C THR A 340 6.69 36.98 -3.42
N SER A 341 7.64 37.31 -2.54
CA SER A 341 9.04 37.51 -2.90
C SER A 341 9.95 37.36 -1.68
N VAL A 342 11.23 37.13 -1.95
CA VAL A 342 12.29 37.07 -0.95
C VAL A 342 13.48 37.87 -1.42
N ASP A 343 13.99 38.74 -0.55
CA ASP A 343 15.27 39.42 -0.73
C ASP A 343 16.32 38.72 0.14
N PHE A 344 17.30 38.07 -0.51
CA PHE A 344 18.42 37.42 0.18
C PHE A 344 19.59 38.40 0.31
N ALA A 345 20.06 38.64 1.52
CA ALA A 345 21.33 39.32 1.79
C ALA A 345 22.40 38.28 2.09
N ILE A 346 23.45 38.24 1.26
CA ILE A 346 24.54 37.27 1.37
C ILE A 346 25.88 38.02 1.42
N TRP A 347 26.65 37.78 2.48
CA TRP A 347 27.97 38.41 2.71
C TRP A 347 28.91 37.45 3.44
N SER A 348 30.18 37.82 3.50
CA SER A 348 31.20 37.04 4.21
C SER A 348 32.20 37.88 5.00
N ALA A 349 32.36 39.16 4.66
CA ALA A 349 33.19 40.09 5.40
C ALA A 349 32.54 40.43 6.75
N SER A 350 33.34 40.51 7.82
CA SER A 350 32.85 40.79 9.17
C SER A 350 32.21 42.18 9.31
N ASP A 351 32.57 43.12 8.43
CA ASP A 351 32.00 44.47 8.35
C ASP A 351 30.87 44.60 7.30
N GLN A 352 30.45 43.47 6.70
CA GLN A 352 29.43 43.40 5.63
C GLN A 352 29.79 44.18 4.37
N SER A 353 31.06 44.52 4.14
CA SER A 353 31.51 45.30 2.98
C SER A 353 31.27 44.58 1.64
N ASP A 354 31.16 43.26 1.64
CA ASP A 354 30.89 42.42 0.46
C ASP A 354 29.42 41.99 0.33
N LEU A 355 28.52 42.59 1.12
CA LEU A 355 27.11 42.24 1.13
C LEU A 355 26.45 42.49 -0.22
N GLN A 356 25.76 41.47 -0.71
CA GLN A 356 24.98 41.53 -1.95
C GLN A 356 23.54 41.10 -1.71
N TRP A 357 22.62 41.84 -2.32
CA TRP A 357 21.19 41.59 -2.28
C TRP A 357 20.72 40.88 -3.53
N TYR A 358 19.87 39.88 -3.35
CA TYR A 358 19.26 39.11 -4.42
C TYR A 358 17.75 39.05 -4.21
N GLY A 359 17.02 39.87 -4.96
CA GLY A 359 15.56 39.89 -4.94
C GLY A 359 14.96 38.86 -5.90
N VAL A 360 14.15 37.95 -5.38
CA VAL A 360 13.53 36.85 -6.14
C VAL A 360 12.03 36.84 -5.90
N LYS A 361 11.24 36.84 -6.98
CA LYS A 361 9.79 36.58 -6.90
C LYS A 361 9.57 35.09 -6.70
N ALA A 362 8.68 34.74 -5.78
CA ALA A 362 8.33 33.35 -5.55
C ALA A 362 7.56 32.77 -6.75
N GLN A 363 7.86 31.52 -7.08
CA GLN A 363 7.17 30.75 -8.10
C GLN A 363 6.76 29.41 -7.50
N ALA A 364 5.48 29.07 -7.59
CA ALA A 364 4.92 27.85 -6.98
C ALA A 364 5.33 27.66 -5.50
N GLY A 365 5.29 28.75 -4.72
CA GLY A 365 5.64 28.76 -3.30
C GLY A 365 7.14 28.63 -2.99
N LEU A 366 8.01 28.81 -3.98
CA LEU A 366 9.46 28.71 -3.86
C LEU A 366 10.16 29.98 -4.31
N ALA A 367 11.07 30.50 -3.49
CA ALA A 367 12.06 31.51 -3.88
C ALA A 367 13.47 30.98 -3.62
N GLN A 368 14.35 31.06 -4.61
CA GLN A 368 15.71 30.58 -4.48
C GLN A 368 16.70 31.43 -5.28
N VAL A 369 17.94 31.50 -4.80
CA VAL A 369 19.06 32.14 -5.48
C VAL A 369 20.31 31.28 -5.36
N GLU A 370 21.16 31.33 -6.39
CA GLU A 370 22.51 30.76 -6.37
C GLU A 370 23.54 31.86 -6.58
N LYS A 371 24.44 32.02 -5.59
CA LYS A 371 25.60 32.91 -5.66
C LYS A 371 26.82 32.10 -6.05
N SER A 372 27.47 32.47 -7.16
CA SER A 372 28.75 31.88 -7.54
C SER A 372 29.82 32.21 -6.49
N LEU A 373 30.59 31.20 -6.10
CA LEU A 373 31.69 31.32 -5.13
C LEU A 373 33.06 31.48 -5.81
N ALA A 374 33.09 31.54 -7.15
CA ALA A 374 34.32 31.42 -7.97
C ALA A 374 35.44 32.43 -7.63
N GLN A 375 35.12 33.59 -7.06
CA GLN A 375 36.11 34.61 -6.69
C GLN A 375 36.74 34.37 -5.29
N ASP A 376 36.06 33.61 -4.42
CA ASP A 376 36.33 33.55 -2.98
C ASP A 376 36.96 32.22 -2.52
N ILE A 377 37.13 31.27 -3.45
CA ILE A 377 37.59 29.88 -3.24
C ILE A 377 39.00 29.75 -2.58
N ARG A 378 39.76 30.85 -2.46
CA ARG A 378 41.17 30.85 -2.03
C ARG A 378 41.39 31.03 -0.53
N GLN A 379 40.36 31.28 0.28
CA GLN A 379 40.47 31.43 1.74
C GLN A 379 39.30 30.73 2.47
N ALA A 380 39.49 30.41 3.75
CA ALA A 380 38.40 29.94 4.60
C ALA A 380 37.42 31.11 4.79
N THR A 381 36.20 30.95 4.34
CA THR A 381 35.22 32.03 4.33
C THR A 381 33.87 31.51 4.79
N THR A 382 33.33 32.11 5.84
CA THR A 382 31.97 31.83 6.31
C THR A 382 31.03 32.79 5.62
N TYR A 383 30.04 32.26 4.91
CA TYR A 383 28.96 33.05 4.35
C TYR A 383 27.80 33.10 5.32
N HIS A 384 27.36 34.31 5.57
CA HIS A 384 26.14 34.62 6.29
C HIS A 384 25.02 34.88 5.29
N THR A 385 23.83 34.37 5.58
CA THR A 385 22.66 34.57 4.72
C THR A 385 21.47 35.00 5.55
N HIS A 386 20.91 36.17 5.24
CA HIS A 386 19.62 36.59 5.75
C HIS A 386 18.59 36.58 4.62
N ALA A 387 17.35 36.19 4.92
CA ALA A 387 16.23 36.22 3.99
C ALA A 387 15.13 37.14 4.53
N TYR A 388 14.71 38.10 3.72
CA TYR A 388 13.61 39.01 4.02
C TYR A 388 12.43 38.66 3.14
N VAL A 389 11.41 38.08 3.75
CA VAL A 389 10.26 37.49 3.10
C VAL A 389 9.13 38.50 3.04
N THR A 390 8.50 38.66 1.89
CA THR A 390 7.24 39.39 1.71
C THR A 390 6.13 38.41 1.37
N TYR A 391 5.05 38.44 2.15
CA TYR A 391 3.89 37.56 1.99
C TYR A 391 2.77 38.22 1.19
N SER A 392 1.75 37.43 0.82
CA SER A 392 0.60 37.91 0.02
C SER A 392 -0.32 38.88 0.77
N ASP A 393 -0.33 38.83 2.10
CA ASP A 393 -1.08 39.76 2.95
C ASP A 393 -0.34 41.10 3.16
N GLY A 394 0.82 41.27 2.52
CA GLY A 394 1.68 42.46 2.63
C GLY A 394 2.59 42.47 3.85
N SER A 395 2.49 41.48 4.75
CA SER A 395 3.40 41.36 5.89
C SER A 395 4.81 40.98 5.44
N GLN A 396 5.80 41.34 6.25
CA GLN A 396 7.21 41.04 6.02
C GLN A 396 7.87 40.44 7.26
N GLU A 397 8.72 39.45 7.05
CA GLU A 397 9.48 38.80 8.11
C GLU A 397 10.94 38.56 7.67
N GLY A 398 11.88 38.74 8.60
CA GLY A 398 13.31 38.51 8.37
C GLY A 398 13.78 37.25 9.07
N PHE A 399 14.63 36.47 8.40
CA PHE A 399 15.19 35.23 8.92
C PHE A 399 16.69 35.17 8.74
N ILE A 400 17.38 34.67 9.75
CA ILE A 400 18.80 34.32 9.68
C ILE A 400 18.87 32.84 9.29
N LEU A 401 19.58 32.53 8.20
CA LEU A 401 19.78 31.16 7.74
C LEU A 401 21.14 30.65 8.22
N ASP A 402 21.30 29.33 8.24
CA ASP A 402 22.51 28.68 8.71
C ASP A 402 23.74 29.12 7.91
N ASP A 403 24.75 29.55 8.66
CA ASP A 403 26.04 29.96 8.10
C ASP A 403 26.70 28.81 7.34
N GLN A 404 27.16 29.09 6.13
CA GLN A 404 27.89 28.13 5.33
C GLN A 404 29.37 28.45 5.38
N THR A 405 30.11 27.65 6.14
CA THR A 405 31.56 27.78 6.20
C THR A 405 32.19 27.01 5.06
N LEU A 406 32.72 27.75 4.08
CA LEU A 406 33.63 27.18 3.12
C LEU A 406 34.96 26.99 3.82
N GLN A 407 35.40 25.74 3.88
CA GLN A 407 36.82 25.50 3.99
C GLN A 407 37.48 26.15 2.76
N PRO A 408 38.69 26.73 2.90
CA PRO A 408 39.46 27.06 1.72
C PRO A 408 39.43 25.79 0.88
N ARG A 409 39.21 25.92 -0.42
CA ARG A 409 39.54 24.79 -1.27
C ARG A 409 41.02 24.58 -0.97
N GLN A 410 41.33 23.51 -0.24
CA GLN A 410 42.61 22.89 -0.43
C GLN A 410 42.56 22.63 -1.92
N ASP A 411 43.28 23.44 -2.71
CA ASP A 411 43.99 22.88 -3.84
C ASP A 411 44.49 21.57 -3.29
N ALA A 412 43.87 20.45 -3.72
CA ALA A 412 44.06 19.14 -3.13
C ALA A 412 45.53 19.07 -2.78
N ALA A 413 45.82 19.02 -1.46
CA ALA A 413 47.11 19.37 -0.91
C ALA A 413 48.20 18.81 -1.83
N THR A 414 48.91 19.68 -2.56
CA THR A 414 49.90 19.24 -3.55
C THR A 414 49.41 18.02 -4.34
N GLY A 415 48.47 18.21 -5.27
CA GLY A 415 48.28 17.24 -6.35
C GLY A 415 49.68 16.91 -6.83
N ALA A 416 50.14 15.68 -6.55
CA ALA A 416 51.46 15.25 -6.96
C ALA A 416 51.55 15.65 -8.41
N ALA A 417 52.53 16.52 -8.74
CA ALA A 417 52.63 17.16 -10.04
C ALA A 417 52.25 16.12 -11.11
N PRO A 418 51.25 16.40 -11.98
CA PRO A 418 50.92 15.43 -13.01
C PRO A 418 52.23 15.12 -13.71
N ARG A 419 52.61 13.84 -13.76
CA ARG A 419 53.93 13.40 -14.26
C ARG A 419 54.06 13.62 -15.77
N ILE A 420 53.42 14.65 -16.34
CA ILE A 420 53.52 15.05 -17.74
C ILE A 420 54.99 15.17 -18.16
N THR A 421 55.84 15.73 -17.30
CA THR A 421 57.29 15.84 -17.53
C THR A 421 57.98 14.48 -17.65
N ALA A 422 57.50 13.43 -16.97
CA ALA A 422 58.05 12.08 -17.08
C ALA A 422 57.78 11.45 -18.46
N TYR A 423 56.80 11.95 -19.21
CA TYR A 423 56.36 11.38 -20.48
C TYR A 423 56.67 12.25 -21.70
N MET A 424 56.85 13.57 -21.51
CA MET A 424 57.13 14.53 -22.59
C MET A 424 58.38 14.21 -23.42
N GLY A 425 59.35 13.49 -22.84
CA GLY A 425 60.57 13.04 -23.52
C GLY A 425 60.50 11.64 -24.14
N GLN A 426 59.37 10.94 -24.04
CA GLN A 426 59.25 9.58 -24.57
C GLN A 426 59.04 9.59 -26.09
N THR A 427 59.80 8.77 -26.80
CA THR A 427 59.53 8.45 -28.21
C THR A 427 58.15 7.83 -28.35
N ASN A 428 57.32 8.35 -29.25
CA ASN A 428 55.96 7.86 -29.52
C ASN A 428 55.98 6.39 -30.00
N THR A 429 55.29 5.49 -29.30
CA THR A 429 55.28 4.05 -29.62
C THR A 429 54.05 3.59 -30.39
N TYR A 430 53.07 4.46 -30.61
CA TYR A 430 51.86 4.11 -31.34
C TYR A 430 52.13 4.03 -32.86
N PRO A 431 51.45 3.15 -33.61
CA PRO A 431 51.64 3.01 -35.05
C PRO A 431 51.34 4.33 -35.80
N VAL A 432 52.28 4.75 -36.66
CA VAL A 432 52.19 6.00 -37.41
C VAL A 432 50.86 6.10 -38.16
N GLY A 433 50.21 7.26 -38.01
CA GLY A 433 48.95 7.58 -38.68
C GLY A 433 47.68 7.12 -37.96
N GLN A 434 47.77 6.38 -36.84
CA GLN A 434 46.62 6.05 -35.99
C GLN A 434 46.16 7.24 -35.13
N CYS A 435 44.92 7.20 -34.63
CA CYS A 435 44.38 8.26 -33.76
C CYS A 435 45.20 8.44 -32.48
N THR A 436 45.59 7.32 -31.86
CA THR A 436 46.49 7.25 -30.71
C THR A 436 47.87 7.86 -30.98
N TRP A 437 48.44 7.58 -32.16
CA TRP A 437 49.70 8.19 -32.59
C TRP A 437 49.58 9.70 -32.79
N GLY A 438 48.50 10.16 -33.42
CA GLY A 438 48.24 11.58 -33.63
C GLY A 438 48.16 12.34 -32.31
N VAL A 439 47.35 11.83 -31.38
CA VAL A 439 47.20 12.43 -30.05
C VAL A 439 48.51 12.39 -29.26
N LYS A 440 49.29 11.30 -29.28
CA LYS A 440 50.57 11.25 -28.56
C LYS A 440 51.60 12.26 -29.11
N ASN A 441 51.54 12.64 -30.39
CA ASN A 441 52.39 13.72 -30.92
C ASN A 441 51.92 15.12 -30.49
N LEU A 442 50.60 15.34 -30.41
CA LEU A 442 50.02 16.62 -29.99
C LEU A 442 50.06 16.82 -28.46
N ALA A 443 49.92 15.73 -27.72
CA ALA A 443 49.93 15.65 -26.26
C ALA A 443 51.07 14.74 -25.81
N PRO A 444 52.35 15.15 -25.96
CA PRO A 444 53.51 14.31 -25.61
C PRO A 444 53.54 13.93 -24.13
N TRP A 445 52.78 14.62 -23.29
CA TRP A 445 52.60 14.36 -21.87
C TRP A 445 51.80 13.09 -21.53
N ILE A 446 51.02 12.52 -22.47
CA ILE A 446 50.30 11.27 -22.21
C ILE A 446 51.28 10.08 -22.35
N PRO A 447 51.28 9.06 -21.47
CA PRO A 447 52.21 7.93 -21.58
C PRO A 447 51.99 7.08 -22.84
N ASN A 448 53.06 6.39 -23.24
CA ASN A 448 52.97 5.29 -24.19
C ASN A 448 52.25 4.07 -23.59
N TYR A 449 51.85 3.12 -24.44
CA TYR A 449 51.28 1.82 -24.05
C TYR A 449 49.92 1.86 -23.33
N LEU A 450 49.08 2.87 -23.59
CA LEU A 450 47.69 2.91 -23.11
C LEU A 450 46.74 1.99 -23.90
N GLY A 451 47.23 1.32 -24.93
CA GLY A 451 46.45 0.42 -25.77
C GLY A 451 45.61 1.17 -26.82
N ASN A 452 44.45 0.59 -27.14
CA ASN A 452 43.49 1.19 -28.07
C ASN A 452 42.80 2.39 -27.43
N ALA A 453 42.26 3.29 -28.26
CA ALA A 453 41.63 4.53 -27.81
C ALA A 453 40.59 4.33 -26.70
N ASN A 454 39.74 3.30 -26.80
CA ASN A 454 38.74 2.97 -25.79
C ASN A 454 39.29 2.58 -24.41
N GLN A 455 40.59 2.28 -24.30
CA GLN A 455 41.26 1.93 -23.05
C GLN A 455 41.96 3.14 -22.40
N TRP A 456 42.06 4.27 -23.10
CA TRP A 456 42.88 5.40 -22.66
C TRP A 456 42.38 6.03 -21.37
N LEU A 457 41.06 6.16 -21.17
CA LEU A 457 40.49 6.70 -19.94
C LEU A 457 40.89 5.86 -18.72
N THR A 458 40.64 4.55 -18.78
CA THR A 458 40.93 3.63 -17.66
C THR A 458 42.43 3.55 -17.38
N ASN A 459 43.25 3.40 -18.42
CA ASN A 459 44.69 3.24 -18.26
C ASN A 459 45.36 4.55 -17.82
N ALA A 460 44.94 5.70 -18.34
CA ALA A 460 45.45 6.99 -17.89
C ALA A 460 45.04 7.26 -16.42
N ALA A 461 43.78 7.00 -16.06
CA ALA A 461 43.33 7.11 -14.67
C ALA A 461 44.14 6.20 -13.72
N SER A 462 44.45 4.97 -14.14
CA SER A 462 45.29 4.06 -13.33
C SER A 462 46.72 4.56 -13.10
N LEU A 463 47.21 5.43 -14.00
CA LEU A 463 48.50 6.10 -13.90
C LEU A 463 48.41 7.47 -13.21
N GLY A 464 47.25 7.80 -12.65
CA GLY A 464 47.01 9.01 -11.86
C GLY A 464 46.62 10.24 -12.67
N PHE A 465 46.29 10.10 -13.96
CA PHE A 465 45.74 11.22 -14.73
C PHE A 465 44.29 11.50 -14.31
N ARG A 466 43.93 12.78 -14.24
CA ARG A 466 42.55 13.19 -14.04
C ARG A 466 41.75 12.91 -15.31
N VAL A 467 40.57 12.34 -15.14
CA VAL A 467 39.59 12.12 -16.22
C VAL A 467 38.24 12.72 -15.83
N GLY A 468 37.42 13.10 -16.81
CA GLY A 468 36.10 13.67 -16.54
C GLY A 468 35.29 13.89 -17.81
N THR A 469 34.16 14.58 -17.70
CA THR A 469 33.17 14.76 -18.78
C THR A 469 33.13 16.17 -19.36
N GLU A 470 33.92 17.10 -18.82
CA GLU A 470 33.92 18.50 -19.24
C GLU A 470 35.03 18.77 -20.28
N PRO A 471 34.71 19.32 -21.47
CA PRO A 471 35.74 19.64 -22.44
C PRO A 471 36.65 20.77 -21.94
N ALA A 472 37.96 20.57 -22.08
CA ALA A 472 38.96 21.59 -21.79
C ALA A 472 39.99 21.65 -22.92
N VAL A 473 40.41 22.86 -23.30
CA VAL A 473 41.49 23.03 -24.27
C VAL A 473 42.76 22.36 -23.74
N GLY A 474 43.39 21.55 -24.57
CA GLY A 474 44.57 20.77 -24.22
C GLY A 474 44.29 19.41 -23.59
N ALA A 475 43.02 19.07 -23.34
CA ALA A 475 42.62 17.72 -22.94
C ALA A 475 42.59 16.76 -24.14
N ILE A 476 42.60 15.46 -23.85
CA ILE A 476 42.38 14.40 -24.85
C ILE A 476 40.93 13.95 -24.75
N ALA A 477 40.16 14.17 -25.80
CA ALA A 477 38.82 13.63 -25.96
C ALA A 477 38.90 12.15 -26.33
N VAL A 478 38.10 11.32 -25.66
CA VAL A 478 38.07 9.86 -25.83
C VAL A 478 36.62 9.41 -26.06
N TRP A 479 36.40 8.74 -27.18
CA TRP A 479 35.13 8.10 -27.55
C TRP A 479 35.30 6.58 -27.49
N ASN A 480 34.80 5.93 -26.45
CA ASN A 480 35.06 4.51 -26.20
C ASN A 480 34.38 3.56 -27.20
N HIS A 481 33.29 4.02 -27.83
CA HIS A 481 32.44 3.19 -28.69
C HIS A 481 32.59 3.50 -30.18
N ASP A 482 33.43 4.47 -30.54
CA ASP A 482 33.71 4.84 -31.93
C ASP A 482 34.67 3.81 -32.59
N GLY A 483 34.89 3.93 -33.90
CA GLY A 483 35.93 3.19 -34.61
C GLY A 483 35.74 1.67 -34.62
N GLY A 484 34.50 1.18 -34.61
CA GLY A 484 34.20 -0.25 -34.65
C GLY A 484 34.57 -1.02 -33.37
N GLY A 485 34.59 -0.35 -32.22
CA GLY A 485 34.88 -0.94 -30.91
C GLY A 485 36.32 -0.76 -30.42
N TYR A 486 37.21 -0.20 -31.23
CA TYR A 486 38.56 0.21 -30.81
C TYR A 486 38.57 1.58 -30.11
N GLY A 487 37.49 2.35 -30.25
CA GLY A 487 37.36 3.72 -29.79
C GLY A 487 38.08 4.71 -30.70
N HIS A 488 37.97 6.00 -30.35
CA HIS A 488 38.68 7.09 -31.01
C HIS A 488 39.20 8.11 -30.00
N VAL A 489 40.33 8.75 -30.30
CA VAL A 489 40.90 9.83 -29.47
C VAL A 489 41.30 11.04 -30.31
N ALA A 490 41.11 12.24 -29.76
CA ALA A 490 41.49 13.51 -30.37
C ALA A 490 42.00 14.51 -29.33
N TYR A 491 42.78 15.51 -29.76
CA TYR A 491 43.30 16.58 -28.91
C TYR A 491 42.43 17.83 -29.01
N VAL A 492 41.90 18.33 -27.90
CA VAL A 492 40.98 19.47 -27.88
C VAL A 492 41.74 20.78 -28.08
N THR A 493 41.39 21.55 -29.11
CA THR A 493 42.06 22.81 -29.47
C THR A 493 41.23 24.06 -29.19
N ALA A 494 39.90 23.94 -29.08
CA ALA A 494 39.01 25.02 -28.65
C ALA A 494 37.72 24.48 -28.02
N VAL A 495 37.16 25.20 -27.06
CA VAL A 495 35.90 24.87 -26.38
C VAL A 495 35.01 26.11 -26.34
N ALA A 496 33.77 25.98 -26.82
CA ALA A 496 32.76 27.03 -26.72
C ALA A 496 31.65 26.67 -25.69
N SER A 497 31.30 25.38 -25.63
CA SER A 497 30.37 24.79 -24.66
C SER A 497 30.62 23.28 -24.57
N THR A 498 29.93 22.59 -23.66
CA THR A 498 29.99 21.12 -23.50
C THR A 498 29.69 20.35 -24.79
N ASN A 499 28.79 20.89 -25.62
CA ASN A 499 28.35 20.33 -26.89
C ASN A 499 28.94 21.05 -28.12
N ARG A 500 30.04 21.80 -27.96
CA ARG A 500 30.68 22.51 -29.08
C ARG A 500 32.17 22.70 -28.86
N ILE A 501 32.97 21.85 -29.52
CA ILE A 501 34.44 21.85 -29.44
C ILE A 501 35.08 21.85 -30.83
N LYS A 502 36.39 22.18 -30.87
CA LYS A 502 37.29 21.86 -31.98
C LYS A 502 38.38 20.91 -31.51
N VAL A 503 38.80 20.00 -32.39
CA VAL A 503 39.87 19.04 -32.09
C VAL A 503 40.89 18.97 -33.23
N GLN A 504 42.11 18.54 -32.92
CA GLN A 504 43.07 18.00 -33.86
C GLN A 504 43.20 16.50 -33.64
N GLU A 505 43.20 15.74 -34.72
CA GLU A 505 43.18 14.27 -34.66
C GLU A 505 43.88 13.65 -35.87
N SER A 506 44.07 12.34 -35.83
CA SER A 506 44.65 11.51 -36.89
C SER A 506 43.77 10.29 -37.10
N ASN A 507 43.82 9.70 -38.29
CA ASN A 507 42.98 8.57 -38.71
C ASN A 507 41.46 8.85 -38.63
N TYR A 508 41.04 10.07 -38.92
CA TYR A 508 39.62 10.38 -39.03
C TYR A 508 39.13 10.13 -40.45
N ALA A 509 38.09 9.31 -40.61
CA ALA A 509 37.52 8.90 -41.91
C ALA A 509 38.57 8.40 -42.93
N GLY A 510 39.61 7.71 -42.44
CA GLY A 510 40.72 7.18 -43.25
C GLY A 510 41.84 8.18 -43.55
N ASN A 511 41.75 9.44 -43.09
CA ASN A 511 42.84 10.41 -43.22
C ASN A 511 43.83 10.30 -42.05
N MET A 512 45.02 9.78 -42.35
CA MET A 512 46.06 9.46 -41.36
C MET A 512 47.00 10.64 -41.02
N THR A 513 46.76 11.84 -41.55
CA THR A 513 47.54 13.03 -41.17
C THR A 513 46.96 13.69 -39.92
N ILE A 514 47.76 14.48 -39.20
CA ILE A 514 47.26 15.26 -38.05
C ILE A 514 46.66 16.56 -38.57
N ASN A 515 45.35 16.74 -38.42
CA ASN A 515 44.67 17.98 -38.81
C ASN A 515 43.38 18.20 -38.02
N ASP A 516 42.77 19.37 -38.18
CA ASP A 516 41.39 19.63 -37.78
C ASP A 516 40.45 19.22 -38.93
N TYR A 517 39.77 18.09 -38.79
CA TYR A 517 38.87 17.55 -39.81
C TYR A 517 37.39 17.90 -39.60
N ARG A 518 37.01 18.33 -38.39
CA ARG A 518 35.61 18.48 -37.99
C ARG A 518 35.19 19.94 -37.82
N GLY A 519 36.14 20.87 -37.68
CA GLY A 519 35.82 22.25 -37.30
C GLY A 519 35.13 22.30 -35.94
N TRP A 520 34.12 23.15 -35.79
CA TRP A 520 33.25 23.14 -34.61
C TRP A 520 32.21 22.03 -34.74
N PHE A 521 32.17 21.12 -33.78
CA PHE A 521 31.21 20.02 -33.77
C PHE A 521 30.75 19.70 -32.35
N ASP A 522 29.65 18.95 -32.26
CA ASP A 522 29.14 18.39 -31.01
C ASP A 522 29.82 17.03 -30.74
N PRO A 523 30.65 16.92 -29.70
CA PRO A 523 31.35 15.69 -29.38
C PRO A 523 30.46 14.64 -28.72
N THR A 524 29.25 15.00 -28.28
CA THR A 524 28.29 14.07 -27.64
C THR A 524 27.32 13.42 -28.64
N GLY A 525 27.38 13.85 -29.91
CA GLY A 525 26.47 13.38 -30.95
C GLY A 525 26.54 11.85 -31.17
N PRO A 526 25.42 11.20 -31.52
CA PRO A 526 25.36 9.75 -31.73
C PRO A 526 26.28 9.28 -32.87
N THR A 527 26.64 10.16 -33.80
CA THR A 527 27.60 9.93 -34.89
C THR A 527 28.97 9.44 -34.39
N TRP A 528 29.35 9.76 -33.15
CA TRP A 528 30.67 9.45 -32.56
C TRP A 528 30.59 8.44 -31.40
N GLY A 529 29.50 7.68 -31.32
CA GLY A 529 29.28 6.69 -30.24
C GLY A 529 28.54 7.24 -29.01
N GLY A 530 28.05 8.49 -29.05
CA GLY A 530 27.11 9.06 -28.07
C GLY A 530 27.65 9.36 -26.67
N SER A 531 28.89 9.00 -26.37
CA SER A 531 29.56 9.33 -25.10
C SER A 531 31.02 9.72 -25.32
N VAL A 532 31.40 10.85 -24.74
CA VAL A 532 32.77 11.39 -24.76
C VAL A 532 33.21 11.67 -23.34
N ALA A 533 34.47 11.37 -23.05
CA ALA A 533 35.12 11.79 -21.82
C ALA A 533 36.53 12.32 -22.14
N TYR A 534 37.14 13.00 -21.19
CA TYR A 534 38.36 13.77 -21.37
C TYR A 534 39.43 13.33 -20.38
N ILE A 535 40.67 13.22 -20.86
CA ILE A 535 41.87 13.07 -20.03
C ILE A 535 42.56 14.43 -19.96
N TYR A 536 42.81 14.91 -18.75
CA TYR A 536 43.41 16.23 -18.54
C TYR A 536 44.92 16.13 -18.32
N PRO A 537 45.69 17.13 -18.76
CA PRO A 537 47.11 17.21 -18.45
C PRO A 537 47.42 17.49 -16.96
N ASN A 538 46.38 17.75 -16.13
CA ASN A 538 46.49 18.11 -14.72
C ASN A 538 45.41 17.49 -13.82
#